data_AF-A0A945EFU6-F1
#
_entry.id   AF-A0A945EFU6-F1
#
_cell.length_a   1.000
_cell.length_b   1.000
_cell.length_c   1.000
_cell.angle_alpha   90.00
_cell.angle_beta   90.00
_cell.angle_gamma   90.00
#
_symmetry.space_group_name_H-M   'P 1'
#
loop_
_entity.id
_entity.type
_entity.pdbx_description
1 polymer ?
#
loop_
_entity_poly.entity_id
_entity_poly.type
_entity_poly.pdbx_seq_one_letter_code
_entity_poly.pdbx_strand_id
1 'polypeptide(L)'
;MKTLVRNIIILVCLILFLSCSVTKIKISENPKLGYIQTNYISGQLKNKTYMKIDTLGNWIYNGISKSYYKNGQLKSEGNFKNNKQDGQWRSYYDNGRLKSKVYYKDGKEDGLSNFYYKNGQLKQKTNNNNDKPGGIPAGFWENGSSRRQIKPIKN
;
A
#
# COMPACT_ATOMS: atom_id res chain seq x y z
N MET A 1 22.01 -20.88 -48.39
CA MET A 1 20.62 -20.70 -47.91
C MET A 1 20.47 -20.63 -46.39
N LYS A 2 21.36 -21.21 -45.57
CA LYS A 2 21.23 -21.20 -44.09
C LYS A 2 21.59 -19.86 -43.41
N THR A 3 22.32 -18.97 -44.09
CA THR A 3 22.76 -17.66 -43.54
C THR A 3 21.74 -16.53 -43.76
N LEU A 4 20.87 -16.63 -44.78
CA LEU A 4 19.87 -15.60 -45.09
C LEU A 4 18.69 -15.62 -44.11
N VAL A 5 18.27 -16.82 -43.67
CA VAL A 5 17.18 -17.02 -42.71
C VAL A 5 17.54 -16.49 -41.32
N ARG A 6 18.83 -16.55 -40.94
CA ARG A 6 19.31 -16.08 -39.64
C ARG A 6 19.24 -14.55 -39.50
N ASN A 7 19.49 -13.81 -40.59
CA ASN A 7 19.45 -12.35 -40.56
C ASN A 7 18.02 -11.78 -40.62
N ILE A 8 17.06 -12.49 -41.24
CA ILE A 8 15.64 -12.10 -41.26
C ILE A 8 15.01 -12.25 -39.87
N ILE A 9 15.35 -13.30 -39.12
CA ILE A 9 14.84 -13.52 -37.75
C ILE A 9 15.32 -12.40 -36.79
N ILE A 10 16.58 -11.96 -36.92
CA ILE A 10 17.14 -10.90 -36.08
C ILE A 10 16.48 -9.54 -36.39
N LEU A 11 16.14 -9.28 -37.66
CA LEU A 11 15.50 -8.03 -38.08
C LEU A 11 14.02 -7.96 -37.69
N VAL A 12 13.30 -9.09 -37.67
CA VAL A 12 11.90 -9.16 -37.21
C VAL A 12 11.79 -9.00 -35.69
N CYS A 13 12.78 -9.43 -34.91
CA CYS A 13 12.81 -9.23 -33.46
C CYS A 13 13.04 -7.77 -33.03
N LEU A 14 13.64 -6.92 -33.87
CA LEU A 14 13.87 -5.50 -33.57
C LEU A 14 12.61 -4.63 -33.75
N ILE A 15 11.63 -5.09 -34.53
CA ILE A 15 10.43 -4.31 -34.89
C ILE A 15 9.25 -4.56 -33.92
N LEU A 16 9.28 -5.62 -33.11
CA LEU A 16 8.23 -5.90 -32.11
C LEU A 16 8.46 -5.26 -30.73
N PHE A 17 9.50 -4.43 -30.58
CA PHE A 17 9.77 -3.68 -29.34
C PHE A 17 9.05 -2.32 -29.25
N LEU A 18 8.27 -1.93 -30.27
CA LEU A 18 7.35 -0.80 -30.17
C LEU A 18 5.97 -1.29 -29.73
N SER A 19 5.53 -0.88 -28.54
CA SER A 19 4.21 -1.09 -27.93
C SER A 19 4.02 -2.37 -27.11
N CYS A 20 4.83 -2.56 -26.07
CA CYS A 20 4.25 -3.17 -24.86
C CYS A 20 4.99 -2.67 -23.62
N SER A 21 4.26 -2.04 -22.70
CA SER A 21 4.80 -1.70 -21.38
C SER A 21 5.25 -2.98 -20.70
N VAL A 22 6.57 -3.21 -20.63
CA VAL A 22 7.13 -4.45 -20.09
C VAL A 22 6.85 -4.51 -18.59
N THR A 23 5.89 -5.35 -18.18
CA THR A 23 5.75 -5.78 -16.79
C THR A 23 6.90 -6.72 -16.46
N LYS A 24 7.95 -6.20 -15.80
CA LYS A 24 9.06 -7.01 -15.31
C LYS A 24 8.62 -7.78 -14.05
N ILE A 25 8.25 -9.05 -14.21
CA ILE A 25 8.06 -10.01 -13.12
C ILE A 25 9.46 -10.54 -12.73
N LYS A 26 9.87 -10.36 -11.47
CA LYS A 26 11.10 -10.95 -10.93
C LYS A 26 10.71 -11.88 -9.78
N ILE A 27 10.94 -13.17 -9.95
CA ILE A 27 10.67 -14.21 -8.94
C ILE A 27 11.91 -14.29 -8.04
N SER A 28 11.75 -14.33 -6.72
CA SER A 28 12.87 -14.44 -5.76
C SER A 28 13.03 -15.90 -5.30
N GLU A 29 14.26 -16.35 -5.08
CA GLU A 29 14.68 -17.74 -4.81
C GLU A 29 14.36 -18.25 -3.40
N ASN A 30 13.24 -17.84 -2.82
CA ASN A 30 12.72 -18.40 -1.56
C ASN A 30 11.33 -18.97 -1.87
N PRO A 31 11.12 -20.30 -1.89
CA PRO A 31 10.13 -20.96 -2.77
C PRO A 31 8.65 -20.75 -2.41
N LYS A 32 8.33 -19.77 -1.56
CA LYS A 32 6.94 -19.39 -1.23
C LYS A 32 6.70 -17.88 -1.22
N LEU A 33 7.66 -17.04 -1.60
CA LEU A 33 7.50 -15.57 -1.57
C LEU A 33 7.96 -14.91 -2.88
N GLY A 34 6.97 -14.44 -3.64
CA GLY A 34 7.15 -13.60 -4.83
C GLY A 34 6.70 -12.16 -4.56
N TYR A 35 6.79 -11.30 -5.58
CA TYR A 35 6.16 -10.00 -5.54
C TYR A 35 5.64 -9.60 -6.92
N ILE A 36 4.57 -8.83 -6.93
CA ILE A 36 4.15 -8.07 -8.11
C ILE A 36 4.65 -6.65 -7.96
N GLN A 37 5.23 -6.10 -9.04
CA GLN A 37 5.59 -4.69 -9.12
C GLN A 37 5.06 -4.07 -10.40
N THR A 38 4.69 -2.81 -10.31
CA THR A 38 4.28 -2.00 -11.47
C THR A 38 5.09 -0.73 -11.48
N ASN A 39 5.40 -0.24 -12.66
CA ASN A 39 6.14 1.00 -12.85
C ASN A 39 5.25 2.02 -13.59
N TYR A 40 5.57 3.29 -13.43
CA TYR A 40 5.08 4.34 -14.31
C TYR A 40 5.71 4.21 -15.69
N ILE A 41 5.14 4.89 -16.69
CA ILE A 41 5.70 4.98 -18.04
C ILE A 41 7.14 5.51 -18.02
N SER A 42 7.45 6.39 -17.06
CA SER A 42 8.81 6.90 -16.80
C SER A 42 9.80 5.85 -16.28
N GLY A 43 9.36 4.62 -16.01
CA GLY A 43 10.18 3.55 -15.44
C GLY A 43 10.26 3.54 -13.91
N GLN A 44 9.76 4.59 -13.24
CA GLN A 44 9.76 4.67 -11.78
C GLN A 44 8.79 3.67 -11.13
N LEU A 45 9.17 3.11 -9.99
CA LEU A 45 8.32 2.21 -9.21
C LEU A 45 7.00 2.89 -8.80
N LYS A 46 5.88 2.26 -9.15
CA LYS A 46 4.51 2.69 -8.80
C LYS A 46 3.96 1.88 -7.65
N ASN A 47 4.06 0.55 -7.72
CA ASN A 47 3.61 -0.34 -6.64
C ASN A 47 4.55 -1.54 -6.53
N LYS A 48 4.71 -2.07 -5.31
CA LYS A 48 5.32 -3.36 -5.03
C LYS A 48 4.54 -4.06 -3.92
N THR A 49 4.02 -5.25 -4.18
CA THR A 49 3.26 -6.06 -3.21
C THR A 49 3.78 -7.48 -3.17
N TYR A 50 4.06 -7.98 -1.97
CA TYR A 50 4.53 -9.35 -1.75
C TYR A 50 3.36 -10.36 -1.80
N MET A 51 3.66 -11.53 -2.34
CA MET A 51 2.71 -12.61 -2.58
C MET A 51 3.30 -13.94 -2.12
N LYS A 52 2.41 -14.88 -1.81
CA LYS A 52 2.75 -16.30 -1.61
C LYS A 52 1.83 -17.18 -2.44
N ILE A 53 2.20 -18.45 -2.55
CA ILE A 53 1.30 -19.49 -3.07
C ILE A 53 0.45 -20.02 -1.90
N ASP A 54 -0.86 -20.09 -2.06
CA ASP A 54 -1.78 -20.68 -1.09
C ASP A 54 -1.78 -22.22 -1.15
N THR A 55 -2.61 -22.88 -0.33
CA THR A 55 -2.72 -24.35 -0.31
C THR A 55 -3.30 -24.94 -1.59
N LEU A 56 -3.94 -24.11 -2.42
CA LEU A 56 -4.57 -24.51 -3.69
C LEU A 56 -3.67 -24.22 -4.90
N GLY A 57 -2.46 -23.71 -4.68
CA GLY A 57 -1.53 -23.36 -5.77
C GLY A 57 -1.75 -21.96 -6.35
N ASN A 58 -2.63 -21.15 -5.77
CA ASN A 58 -2.92 -19.80 -6.26
C ASN A 58 -1.98 -18.76 -5.65
N TRP A 59 -1.61 -17.76 -6.47
CA TRP A 59 -0.89 -16.59 -5.99
C TRP A 59 -1.83 -15.67 -5.21
N ILE A 60 -1.51 -15.43 -3.94
CA ILE A 60 -2.27 -14.58 -3.03
C ILE A 60 -1.38 -13.49 -2.42
N TYR A 61 -1.93 -12.31 -2.17
CA TYR A 61 -1.23 -11.24 -1.47
C TYR A 61 -0.95 -11.65 -0.03
N ASN A 62 0.32 -11.62 0.34
CA ASN A 62 0.78 -11.98 1.67
C ASN A 62 2.14 -11.32 1.92
N GLY A 63 2.15 -10.31 2.78
CA GLY A 63 3.31 -9.50 3.07
C GLY A 63 3.08 -8.02 2.75
N ILE A 64 4.19 -7.28 2.76
CA ILE A 64 4.19 -5.83 2.63
C ILE A 64 3.65 -5.41 1.25
N SER A 65 2.87 -4.34 1.23
CA SER A 65 2.52 -3.60 0.03
C SER A 65 2.95 -2.16 0.17
N LYS A 66 3.58 -1.62 -0.87
CA LYS A 66 3.96 -0.21 -0.97
C LYS A 66 3.52 0.36 -2.30
N SER A 67 2.93 1.54 -2.28
CA SER A 67 2.66 2.35 -3.48
C SER A 67 3.38 3.68 -3.37
N TYR A 68 3.75 4.25 -4.52
CA TYR A 68 4.51 5.49 -4.61
C TYR A 68 3.80 6.45 -5.56
N TYR A 69 4.05 7.75 -5.37
CA TYR A 69 3.68 8.80 -6.30
C TYR A 69 4.69 8.89 -7.46
N LYS A 70 4.33 9.61 -8.55
CA LYS A 70 5.22 9.89 -9.68
C LYS A 70 6.46 10.73 -9.32
N ASN A 71 6.48 11.33 -8.13
CA ASN A 71 7.65 12.02 -7.60
C ASN A 71 8.53 11.10 -6.74
N GLY A 72 8.20 9.81 -6.65
CA GLY A 72 8.94 8.80 -5.90
C GLY A 72 8.62 8.75 -4.41
N GLN A 73 7.81 9.69 -3.91
CA GLN A 73 7.42 9.68 -2.51
C GLN A 73 6.45 8.53 -2.22
N LEU A 74 6.57 7.95 -1.02
CA LEU A 74 5.69 6.89 -0.57
C LEU A 74 4.26 7.42 -0.51
N LYS A 75 3.33 6.72 -1.14
CA LYS A 75 1.91 7.05 -1.20
C LYS A 75 1.10 6.25 -0.19
N SER A 76 1.38 4.96 -0.08
CA SER A 76 0.79 4.10 0.94
C SER A 76 1.66 2.91 1.25
N GLU A 77 1.53 2.40 2.46
CA GLU A 77 2.12 1.13 2.86
C GLU A 77 1.22 0.39 3.85
N GLY A 78 1.32 -0.93 3.84
CA GLY A 78 0.63 -1.80 4.78
C GLY A 78 0.97 -3.25 4.51
N ASN A 79 0.31 -4.16 5.22
CA ASN A 79 0.51 -5.58 5.07
C ASN A 79 -0.78 -6.27 4.59
N PHE A 80 -0.60 -7.30 3.77
CA PHE A 80 -1.63 -8.26 3.42
C PHE A 80 -1.38 -9.59 4.12
N LYS A 81 -2.45 -10.25 4.54
CA LYS A 81 -2.47 -11.64 5.01
C LYS A 81 -3.60 -12.35 4.28
N ASN A 82 -3.26 -13.35 3.47
CA ASN A 82 -4.24 -14.13 2.70
C ASN A 82 -5.25 -13.25 1.93
N ASN A 83 -4.76 -12.38 1.06
CA ASN A 83 -5.54 -11.41 0.26
C ASN A 83 -6.27 -10.30 1.03
N LYS A 84 -6.18 -10.28 2.36
CA LYS A 84 -6.85 -9.30 3.21
C LYS A 84 -5.85 -8.32 3.81
N GLN A 85 -6.24 -7.05 3.94
CA GLN A 85 -5.43 -6.08 4.70
C GLN A 85 -5.35 -6.53 6.15
N ASP A 86 -4.15 -6.45 6.72
CA ASP A 86 -3.87 -6.94 8.07
C ASP A 86 -2.86 -6.02 8.76
N GLY A 87 -3.20 -5.58 9.95
CA GLY A 87 -2.44 -4.61 10.72
C GLY A 87 -2.56 -3.18 10.22
N GLN A 88 -1.55 -2.40 10.53
CA GLN A 88 -1.58 -0.95 10.32
C GLN A 88 -1.23 -0.55 8.89
N TRP A 89 -2.15 0.17 8.26
CA TRP A 89 -1.97 0.83 6.98
C TRP A 89 -1.70 2.31 7.16
N ARG A 90 -0.74 2.83 6.40
CA ARG A 90 -0.41 4.25 6.35
C ARG A 90 -0.60 4.76 4.94
N SER A 91 -1.19 5.94 4.81
CA SER A 91 -1.20 6.69 3.56
C SER A 91 -0.60 8.06 3.77
N TYR A 92 0.00 8.60 2.73
CA TYR A 92 0.71 9.88 2.75
C TYR A 92 0.20 10.77 1.63
N TYR A 93 0.35 12.08 1.81
CA TYR A 93 0.20 13.06 0.75
C TYR A 93 1.42 13.04 -0.19
N ASP A 94 1.27 13.66 -1.35
CA ASP A 94 2.32 13.84 -2.36
C ASP A 94 3.51 14.69 -1.90
N ASN A 95 3.42 15.31 -0.71
CA ASN A 95 4.51 16.02 -0.04
C ASN A 95 5.14 15.21 1.11
N GLY A 96 4.77 13.92 1.24
CA GLY A 96 5.33 12.98 2.21
C GLY A 96 4.69 13.06 3.60
N ARG A 97 3.79 14.01 3.84
CA ARG A 97 3.10 14.12 5.15
C ARG A 97 2.08 13.01 5.30
N LEU A 98 1.95 12.50 6.52
CA LEU A 98 0.98 11.46 6.85
C LEU A 98 -0.43 11.96 6.56
N LYS A 99 -1.19 11.17 5.80
CA LYS A 99 -2.59 11.43 5.44
C LYS A 99 -3.54 10.59 6.27
N SER A 100 -3.22 9.32 6.47
CA SER A 100 -3.99 8.46 7.36
C SER A 100 -3.15 7.33 7.96
N LYS A 101 -3.64 6.84 9.10
CA LYS A 101 -3.16 5.64 9.78
C LYS A 101 -4.40 4.84 10.19
N VAL A 102 -4.63 3.72 9.55
CA VAL A 102 -5.85 2.89 9.72
C VAL A 102 -5.41 1.49 10.08
N TYR A 103 -6.07 0.87 11.06
CA TYR A 103 -5.78 -0.51 11.43
C TYR A 103 -6.82 -1.44 10.81
N TYR A 104 -6.34 -2.51 10.17
CA TYR A 104 -7.19 -3.50 9.52
C TYR A 104 -7.00 -4.87 10.16
N LYS A 105 -8.10 -5.62 10.24
CA LYS A 105 -8.09 -7.05 10.57
C LYS A 105 -9.04 -7.76 9.62
N ASP A 106 -8.54 -8.80 8.96
CA ASP A 106 -9.30 -9.56 7.97
C ASP A 106 -9.96 -8.69 6.87
N GLY A 107 -9.28 -7.61 6.47
CA GLY A 107 -9.74 -6.70 5.42
C GLY A 107 -10.81 -5.70 5.86
N LYS A 108 -11.14 -5.66 7.15
CA LYS A 108 -12.06 -4.67 7.74
C LYS A 108 -11.29 -3.73 8.64
N GLU A 109 -11.70 -2.47 8.71
CA GLU A 109 -11.16 -1.56 9.71
C GLU A 109 -11.48 -2.10 11.11
N ASP A 110 -10.44 -2.31 11.91
CA ASP A 110 -10.54 -2.87 13.24
C ASP A 110 -9.52 -2.17 14.15
N GLY A 111 -10.02 -1.28 15.01
CA GLY A 111 -9.21 -0.46 15.89
C GLY A 111 -9.17 1.01 15.51
N LEU A 112 -8.02 1.62 15.81
CA LEU A 112 -7.84 3.06 15.73
C LEU A 112 -7.51 3.53 14.31
N SER A 113 -8.31 4.47 13.82
CA SER A 113 -8.07 5.18 12.56
C SER A 113 -7.86 6.67 12.82
N ASN A 114 -6.73 7.20 12.36
CA ASN A 114 -6.41 8.62 12.39
C ASN A 114 -6.31 9.15 10.96
N PHE A 115 -6.89 10.32 10.70
CA PHE A 115 -6.81 11.04 9.45
C PHE A 115 -6.27 12.44 9.71
N TYR A 116 -5.46 12.94 8.79
CA TYR A 116 -4.78 14.23 8.93
C TYR A 116 -5.03 15.10 7.71
N TYR A 117 -5.02 16.42 7.90
CA TYR A 117 -4.96 17.39 6.82
C TYR A 117 -3.54 17.47 6.22
N LYS A 118 -3.40 18.08 5.04
CA LYS A 118 -2.09 18.27 4.38
C LYS A 118 -1.12 19.15 5.19
N ASN A 119 -1.64 19.96 6.13
CA ASN A 119 -0.84 20.73 7.08
C ASN A 119 -0.33 19.89 8.27
N GLY A 120 -0.72 18.61 8.38
CA GLY A 120 -0.34 17.69 9.46
C GLY A 120 -1.28 17.71 10.66
N GLN A 121 -2.28 18.60 10.71
CA GLN A 121 -3.25 18.64 11.80
C GLN A 121 -4.16 17.41 11.75
N LEU A 122 -4.50 16.87 12.92
CA LEU A 122 -5.46 15.79 13.05
C LEU A 122 -6.82 16.28 12.53
N LYS A 123 -7.35 15.57 11.53
CA LYS A 123 -8.66 15.83 10.94
C LYS A 123 -9.74 15.03 11.65
N GLN A 124 -9.46 13.76 11.91
CA GLN A 124 -10.46 12.83 12.44
C GLN A 124 -9.76 11.66 13.14
N LYS A 125 -10.39 11.18 14.21
CA LYS A 125 -10.02 9.97 14.93
C LYS A 125 -11.25 9.11 15.14
N THR A 126 -11.21 7.85 14.74
CA THR A 126 -12.28 6.87 14.98
C THR A 126 -11.72 5.62 15.65
N ASN A 127 -12.55 4.96 16.44
CA ASN A 127 -12.22 3.70 17.09
C ASN A 127 -13.31 2.68 16.77
N ASN A 128 -13.02 1.81 15.81
CA ASN A 128 -13.93 0.75 15.37
C ASN A 128 -13.41 -0.58 15.92
N ASN A 129 -13.49 -0.78 17.23
CA ASN A 129 -13.28 -2.11 17.80
C ASN A 129 -14.57 -2.90 17.55
N ASN A 130 -14.50 -3.95 16.72
CA ASN A 130 -15.66 -4.81 16.45
C ASN A 130 -15.93 -5.84 17.57
N ASP A 131 -15.26 -5.74 18.72
CA ASP A 131 -15.63 -6.44 19.94
C ASP A 131 -16.58 -5.55 20.76
N LYS A 132 -17.89 -5.83 20.77
CA LYS A 132 -18.79 -5.26 21.80
C LYS A 132 -19.68 -6.35 22.38
N PRO A 133 -19.78 -6.39 23.72
CA PRO A 133 -20.91 -5.71 24.33
C PRO A 133 -20.45 -4.72 25.41
N GLY A 134 -20.91 -3.46 25.29
CA GLY A 134 -20.77 -2.43 26.32
C GLY A 134 -19.60 -1.46 26.10
N GLY A 135 -19.86 -0.35 25.40
CA GLY A 135 -18.89 0.74 25.33
C GLY A 135 -19.19 1.73 24.22
N ILE A 136 -19.97 2.75 24.55
CA ILE A 136 -20.17 4.10 23.95
C ILE A 136 -19.82 4.30 22.45
N PRO A 137 -20.76 4.78 21.60
CA PRO A 137 -20.48 5.11 20.21
C PRO A 137 -20.00 6.56 19.98
N ALA A 138 -19.26 6.70 18.88
CA ALA A 138 -19.20 7.83 17.95
C ALA A 138 -18.67 9.20 18.42
N GLY A 139 -17.65 9.67 17.67
CA GLY A 139 -17.52 11.08 17.28
C GLY A 139 -16.97 12.03 18.34
N PHE A 140 -15.64 12.13 18.44
CA PHE A 140 -15.04 13.36 18.95
C PHE A 140 -14.45 14.14 17.77
N TRP A 141 -15.16 15.19 17.39
CA TRP A 141 -14.62 16.32 16.68
C TRP A 141 -13.77 17.13 17.66
N GLU A 142 -12.49 17.31 17.37
CA GLU A 142 -11.73 18.43 17.90
C GLU A 142 -11.20 19.21 16.69
N ASN A 143 -11.92 20.27 16.35
CA ASN A 143 -11.38 21.35 15.54
C ASN A 143 -10.09 21.84 16.19
N GLY A 144 -9.06 22.03 15.37
CA GLY A 144 -7.81 22.61 15.80
C GLY A 144 -8.01 23.94 16.53
N SER A 145 -7.76 23.95 17.83
CA SER A 145 -7.47 25.15 18.60
C SER A 145 -6.65 24.71 19.81
N SER A 146 -5.37 25.07 19.80
CA SER A 146 -4.48 24.95 20.96
C SER A 146 -5.07 25.65 22.19
N ARG A 147 -4.94 25.01 23.36
CA ARG A 147 -4.98 25.50 24.78
C ARG A 147 -6.01 24.72 25.61
N ARG A 148 -5.76 24.25 26.84
CA ARG A 148 -4.76 24.50 27.90
C ARG A 148 -4.69 23.23 28.76
N GLN A 149 -3.53 22.92 29.35
CA GLN A 149 -3.49 22.03 30.52
C GLN A 149 -4.33 22.66 31.64
N ILE A 150 -5.30 21.93 32.17
CA ILE A 150 -5.91 22.24 33.46
C ILE A 150 -5.39 21.18 34.42
N LYS A 151 -4.48 21.58 35.32
CA LYS A 151 -4.11 20.76 36.48
C LYS A 151 -5.33 20.71 37.41
N PRO A 152 -5.69 19.54 37.98
CA PRO A 152 -6.78 19.47 38.93
C PRO A 152 -6.41 20.25 40.20
N ILE A 153 -7.32 21.12 40.63
CA ILE A 153 -7.33 21.68 41.98
C ILE A 153 -7.73 20.54 42.91
N LYS A 154 -6.82 20.14 43.80
CA LYS A 154 -7.14 19.24 44.92
C LYS A 154 -7.98 20.05 45.91
N ASN A 155 -9.18 19.57 46.23
CA ASN A 155 -9.79 19.86 47.52
C ASN A 155 -9.18 18.94 48.57
#